data_AF-A0A937BDK3-F1
#
_entry.id   AF-A0A937BDK3-F1
#
_cell.length_a   1.000
_cell.length_b   1.000
_cell.length_c   1.000
_cell.angle_alpha   90.00
_cell.angle_beta   90.00
_cell.angle_gamma   90.00
#
_symmetry.space_group_name_H-M   'P 1'
#
loop_
_entity.id
_entity.type
_entity.pdbx_description
1 polymer ?
#
loop_
_entity_poly.entity_id
_entity_poly.type
_entity_poly.pdbx_seq_one_letter_code
_entity_poly.pdbx_strand_id
1 'polypeptide(L)'
;MKMIPFLNTRSLMRPMVLALAVSCVLIACENGPSPGEIAARAETERLKSELQGRDSLIGEMALSFDDIEKNIMLMDEREKVLSENAEGELNMDKRKKMVRDLQLMNGLMQESRERIADLTKRLDKSKVETGGLRKKLKALDLMLASRDSSIASMKDELLARDFKIEQVNEQLTAIELEVAKQEAYIEKQTNEMNTAWYVVGTSKELEDQGVVTRTGGLIGIGKTAAVNSDVANDRFKEVDVRQTSRVPLGVKKAHLVTEHPKGSYSIVEEGDELAYLEIKDPAAFWRLSKYMVVEVK
;
A
#
# COMPACT_ATOMS: atom_id res chain seq x y z
N MET A 1 81.84 61.17 48.84
CA MET A 1 80.66 61.72 49.55
C MET A 1 79.67 62.28 48.53
N LYS A 2 78.61 61.53 48.20
CA LYS A 2 77.22 62.01 48.05
C LYS A 2 76.30 60.84 47.64
N MET A 3 75.18 60.75 48.35
CA MET A 3 74.17 59.70 48.33
C MET A 3 73.32 59.70 47.05
N ILE A 4 72.89 58.49 46.70
CA ILE A 4 71.87 58.13 45.69
C ILE A 4 70.48 58.59 46.17
N PRO A 5 69.55 59.04 45.29
CA PRO A 5 68.13 58.93 45.58
C PRO A 5 67.54 57.67 44.95
N PHE A 6 66.90 56.87 45.80
CA PHE A 6 66.10 55.70 45.48
C PHE A 6 64.93 56.08 44.55
N LEU A 7 64.83 55.48 43.36
CA LEU A 7 63.60 55.45 42.57
C LEU A 7 62.82 54.18 42.88
N ASN A 8 61.56 54.39 43.24
CA ASN A 8 60.57 53.42 43.68
C ASN A 8 60.18 52.45 42.55
N THR A 9 60.68 51.21 42.59
CA THR A 9 60.50 50.16 41.57
C THR A 9 59.14 49.43 41.64
N ARG A 10 58.24 49.80 42.55
CA ARG A 10 57.00 49.05 42.78
C ARG A 10 55.88 49.25 41.73
N SER A 11 55.91 50.27 40.87
CA SER A 11 54.79 50.54 39.94
C SER A 11 54.92 49.94 38.54
N LEU A 12 56.12 49.51 38.11
CA LEU A 12 56.33 48.97 36.75
C LEU A 12 56.15 47.44 36.65
N MET A 13 56.20 46.69 37.76
CA MET A 13 56.09 45.22 37.73
C MET A 13 54.67 44.72 37.45
N ARG A 14 53.62 45.46 37.86
CA ARG A 14 52.23 45.05 37.67
C ARG A 14 51.77 45.03 36.19
N PRO A 15 52.01 46.05 35.36
CA PRO A 15 51.63 46.00 33.95
C PRO A 15 52.49 45.04 33.13
N MET A 16 53.75 44.82 33.52
CA MET A 16 54.67 43.89 32.83
C MET A 16 54.32 42.42 33.07
N VAL A 17 53.89 42.06 34.30
CA VAL A 17 53.41 40.71 34.62
C VAL A 17 52.06 40.42 33.95
N LEU A 18 51.18 41.43 33.83
CA LEU A 18 49.90 41.28 33.12
C LEU A 18 50.10 41.09 31.61
N ALA A 19 51.03 41.83 30.98
CA ALA A 19 51.34 41.69 29.56
C ALA A 19 52.00 40.34 29.22
N LEU A 20 52.85 39.80 30.11
CA LEU A 20 53.46 38.49 29.94
C LEU A 20 52.43 37.35 30.11
N ALA A 21 51.49 37.49 31.05
CA ALA A 21 50.41 36.53 31.25
C ALA A 21 49.43 36.48 30.06
N VAL A 22 49.12 37.63 29.44
CA VAL A 22 48.27 37.68 28.23
C VAL A 22 48.99 37.12 27.00
N SER A 23 50.32 37.29 26.90
CA SER A 23 51.11 36.69 25.81
C SER A 23 51.24 35.16 25.95
N CYS A 24 51.24 34.60 27.16
CA CYS A 24 51.23 33.15 27.37
C CYS A 24 49.88 32.49 27.05
N VAL A 25 48.76 33.22 27.18
CA VAL A 25 47.42 32.69 26.84
C VAL A 25 47.22 32.63 25.31
N LEU A 26 47.87 33.48 24.53
CA LEU A 26 47.77 33.47 23.06
C LEU A 26 48.63 32.38 22.39
N ILE A 27 49.73 31.93 23.02
CA ILE A 27 50.58 30.83 22.51
C ILE A 27 49.97 29.45 22.85
N ALA A 28 49.07 29.38 23.85
CA ALA A 28 48.37 28.15 24.20
C ALA A 28 47.31 27.70 23.17
N CYS A 29 47.00 28.54 22.17
CA CYS A 29 46.09 28.22 21.06
C CYS A 29 46.83 27.92 19.74
N GLU A 30 48.14 27.72 19.76
CA GLU A 30 48.94 27.47 18.54
C GLU A 30 49.24 25.97 18.30
N ASN A 31 48.89 25.11 19.25
CA ASN A 31 48.98 23.66 19.05
C ASN A 31 47.73 23.17 18.34
N GLY A 32 47.85 22.94 17.03
CA GLY A 32 46.84 22.22 16.25
C GLY A 32 46.50 20.86 16.88
N PRO A 33 45.41 20.21 16.43
CA PRO A 33 44.94 18.95 17.02
C PRO A 33 46.10 17.96 17.12
N SER A 34 46.25 17.36 18.30
CA SER A 34 47.30 16.38 18.55
C SER A 34 47.15 15.19 17.57
N PRO A 35 48.24 14.45 17.28
CA PRO A 35 48.16 13.26 16.43
C PRO A 35 47.08 12.26 16.87
N GLY A 36 46.83 12.14 18.19
CA GLY A 36 45.75 11.33 18.74
C GLY A 36 44.35 11.87 18.44
N GLU A 37 44.14 13.19 18.48
CA GLU A 37 42.87 13.81 18.08
C GLU A 37 42.61 13.71 16.58
N ILE A 38 43.65 13.81 15.75
CA ILE A 38 43.53 13.61 14.29
C ILE A 38 43.15 12.16 13.99
N ALA A 39 43.80 11.19 14.65
CA ALA A 39 43.48 9.77 14.51
C ALA A 39 42.06 9.45 14.98
N ALA A 40 41.64 9.97 16.14
CA ALA A 40 40.29 9.80 16.66
C ALA A 40 39.24 10.41 15.73
N ARG A 41 39.49 11.62 15.19
CA ARG A 41 38.58 12.24 14.20
C ARG A 41 38.49 11.42 12.92
N ALA A 42 39.62 10.95 12.39
CA ALA A 42 39.65 10.10 11.21
C ALA A 42 38.88 8.78 11.44
N GLU A 43 38.99 8.18 12.62
CA GLU A 43 38.25 6.98 12.99
C GLU A 43 36.75 7.25 13.14
N THR A 44 36.35 8.36 13.75
CA THR A 44 34.93 8.74 13.85
C THR A 44 34.30 9.00 12.48
N GLU A 45 35.00 9.68 11.58
CA GLU A 45 34.54 9.89 10.21
C GLU A 45 34.47 8.57 9.43
N ARG A 46 35.45 7.67 9.63
CA ARG A 46 35.42 6.31 9.05
C ARG A 46 34.20 5.52 9.53
N LEU A 47 33.94 5.50 10.83
CA LEU A 47 32.80 4.80 11.42
C LEU A 47 31.46 5.41 10.98
N LYS A 48 31.38 6.74 10.89
CA LYS A 48 30.18 7.44 10.41
C LYS A 48 29.90 7.13 8.94
N SER A 49 30.93 7.13 8.09
CA SER A 49 30.83 6.73 6.68
C SER A 49 30.40 5.27 6.55
N GLU A 50 30.94 4.37 7.37
CA GLU A 50 30.55 2.96 7.42
C GLU A 50 29.07 2.79 7.85
N LEU A 51 28.61 3.54 8.86
CA LEU A 51 27.21 3.53 9.28
C LEU A 51 26.27 4.07 8.20
N GLN A 52 26.61 5.19 7.56
CA GLN A 52 25.81 5.75 6.46
C GLN A 52 25.68 4.77 5.29
N GLY A 53 26.77 4.07 4.94
CA GLY A 53 26.72 3.03 3.91
C GLY A 53 25.82 1.85 4.29
N ARG A 54 25.79 1.48 5.58
CA ARG A 54 24.89 0.43 6.09
C ARG A 54 23.43 0.87 6.04
N ASP A 55 23.12 2.08 6.48
CA ASP A 55 21.76 2.60 6.50
C ASP A 55 21.21 2.74 5.08
N SER A 56 22.03 3.19 4.13
CA SER A 56 21.67 3.24 2.70
C SER A 56 21.32 1.86 2.16
N LEU A 57 22.16 0.86 2.43
CA LEU A 57 21.91 -0.52 2.00
C LEU A 57 20.59 -1.05 2.58
N ILE A 58 20.34 -0.85 3.88
CA ILE A 58 19.10 -1.28 4.52
C ILE A 58 17.89 -0.62 3.88
N GLY A 59 17.96 0.68 3.59
CA GLY A 59 16.90 1.42 2.90
C GLY A 59 16.61 0.89 1.50
N GLU A 60 17.65 0.69 0.67
CA GLU A 60 17.49 0.12 -0.67
C GLU A 60 16.92 -1.29 -0.64
N MET A 61 17.35 -2.12 0.31
CA MET A 61 16.81 -3.47 0.48
C MET A 61 15.33 -3.44 0.92
N ALA A 62 14.94 -2.50 1.79
CA ALA A 62 13.57 -2.36 2.22
C ALA A 62 12.64 -2.01 1.04
N LEU A 63 13.06 -1.10 0.16
CA LEU A 63 12.33 -0.77 -1.07
C LEU A 63 12.23 -1.98 -2.01
N SER A 64 13.33 -2.71 -2.18
CA SER A 64 13.32 -3.91 -3.04
C SER A 64 12.42 -5.02 -2.49
N PHE A 65 12.33 -5.17 -1.17
CA PHE A 65 11.40 -6.10 -0.55
C PHE A 65 9.95 -5.70 -0.77
N ASP A 66 9.63 -4.41 -0.62
CA ASP A 66 8.29 -3.89 -0.90
C ASP A 66 7.89 -4.15 -2.36
N ASP A 67 8.79 -3.95 -3.31
CA ASP A 67 8.54 -4.27 -4.71
C ASP A 67 8.30 -5.78 -4.95
N ILE A 68 9.08 -6.66 -4.31
CA ILE A 68 8.87 -8.12 -4.41
C ILE A 68 7.50 -8.49 -3.80
N GLU A 69 7.15 -7.91 -2.65
CA GLU A 69 5.87 -8.14 -1.99
C GLU A 69 4.70 -7.66 -2.86
N LYS A 70 4.83 -6.52 -3.52
CA LYS A 70 3.86 -6.01 -4.51
C LYS A 70 3.70 -6.93 -5.71
N ASN A 71 4.81 -7.44 -6.26
CA ASN A 71 4.75 -8.44 -7.33
C ASN A 71 4.01 -9.71 -6.87
N ILE A 72 4.28 -10.20 -5.66
CA ILE A 72 3.61 -11.38 -5.09
C ILE A 72 2.11 -11.13 -4.89
N MET A 73 1.73 -9.99 -4.34
CA MET A 73 0.32 -9.60 -4.19
C MET A 73 -0.41 -9.53 -5.53
N LEU A 74 0.24 -8.98 -6.56
CA LEU A 74 -0.33 -8.94 -7.90
C LEU A 74 -0.50 -10.35 -8.49
N MET A 75 0.48 -11.24 -8.31
CA MET A 75 0.35 -12.63 -8.74
C MET A 75 -0.82 -13.35 -8.04
N ASP A 76 -0.99 -13.14 -6.73
CA ASP A 76 -2.10 -13.72 -5.95
C ASP A 76 -3.48 -13.23 -6.44
N GLU A 77 -3.61 -11.93 -6.70
CA GLU A 77 -4.84 -11.34 -7.26
C GLU A 77 -5.19 -11.97 -8.62
N ARG A 78 -4.18 -12.16 -9.48
CA ARG A 78 -4.36 -12.76 -10.81
C ARG A 78 -4.73 -14.23 -10.71
N GLU A 79 -4.05 -14.99 -9.85
CA GLU A 79 -4.34 -16.41 -9.59
C GLU A 79 -5.79 -16.61 -9.13
N LYS A 80 -6.28 -15.80 -8.18
CA LYS A 80 -7.67 -15.88 -7.71
C LYS A 80 -8.67 -15.71 -8.84
N VAL A 81 -8.45 -14.73 -9.71
CA VAL A 81 -9.30 -14.48 -10.89
C VAL A 81 -9.25 -15.66 -11.88
N LEU A 82 -8.10 -16.32 -12.03
CA LEU A 82 -7.97 -17.50 -12.90
C LEU A 82 -8.74 -18.70 -12.34
N SER A 83 -8.64 -18.96 -11.03
CA SER A 83 -9.37 -20.04 -10.37
C SER A 83 -10.88 -19.87 -10.50
N GLU A 84 -11.40 -18.66 -10.30
CA GLU A 84 -12.84 -18.36 -10.45
C GLU A 84 -13.31 -18.54 -11.91
N ASN A 85 -12.47 -18.18 -12.89
CA ASN A 85 -12.80 -18.33 -14.31
C ASN A 85 -12.65 -19.75 -14.86
N ALA A 86 -11.98 -20.64 -14.12
CA ALA A 86 -11.83 -22.05 -14.46
C ALA A 86 -13.13 -22.84 -14.23
N GLU A 87 -14.09 -22.33 -13.46
CA GLU A 87 -15.40 -22.97 -13.26
C GLU A 87 -16.37 -22.61 -14.41
N GLY A 88 -16.64 -23.58 -15.30
CA GLY A 88 -17.61 -23.44 -16.41
C GLY A 88 -17.01 -23.54 -17.82
N GLU A 89 -17.86 -23.34 -18.84
CA GLU A 89 -17.43 -23.34 -20.25
C GLU A 89 -16.49 -22.16 -20.53
N LEU A 90 -15.29 -22.48 -21.00
CA LEU A 90 -14.31 -21.50 -21.42
C LEU A 90 -14.64 -21.02 -22.83
N ASN A 91 -14.90 -19.73 -23.00
CA ASN A 91 -14.96 -19.11 -24.32
C ASN A 91 -13.55 -18.63 -24.76
N MET A 92 -13.41 -18.21 -26.02
CA MET A 92 -12.12 -17.78 -26.57
C MET A 92 -11.52 -16.56 -25.84
N ASP A 93 -12.35 -15.66 -25.32
CA ASP A 93 -11.89 -14.43 -24.68
C ASP A 93 -11.36 -14.67 -23.27
N LYS A 94 -12.09 -15.46 -22.46
CA LYS A 94 -11.61 -15.96 -21.16
C LYS A 94 -10.28 -16.67 -21.34
N ARG A 95 -10.20 -17.54 -22.35
CA ARG A 95 -8.98 -18.24 -22.73
C ARG A 95 -7.79 -17.31 -22.95
N LYS A 96 -7.93 -16.30 -23.82
CA LYS A 96 -6.86 -15.32 -24.08
C LYS A 96 -6.45 -14.54 -22.82
N LYS A 97 -7.42 -14.17 -21.98
CA LYS A 97 -7.13 -13.48 -20.71
C LYS A 97 -6.26 -14.35 -19.80
N MET A 98 -6.59 -15.64 -19.66
CA MET A 98 -5.83 -16.57 -18.82
C MET A 98 -4.37 -16.72 -19.27
N VAL A 99 -4.12 -16.80 -20.59
CA VAL A 99 -2.76 -16.86 -21.13
C VAL A 99 -1.97 -15.59 -20.81
N ARG A 100 -2.56 -14.40 -20.99
CA ARG A 100 -1.90 -13.14 -20.66
C ARG A 100 -1.59 -13.01 -19.18
N ASP A 101 -2.55 -13.37 -18.32
CA ASP A 101 -2.36 -13.34 -16.87
C ASP A 101 -1.22 -14.32 -16.46
N LEU A 102 -1.12 -15.51 -17.06
CA LEU A 102 0.00 -16.44 -16.84
C LEU A 102 1.36 -15.88 -17.29
N GLN A 103 1.41 -15.24 -18.46
CA GLN A 103 2.64 -14.60 -18.96
C GLN A 103 3.09 -13.48 -18.02
N LEU A 104 2.17 -12.62 -17.58
CA LEU A 104 2.44 -11.58 -16.60
C LEU A 104 2.99 -12.17 -15.29
N MET A 105 2.32 -13.19 -14.72
CA MET A 105 2.76 -13.84 -13.49
C MET A 105 4.15 -14.47 -13.63
N ASN A 106 4.45 -15.11 -14.76
CA ASN A 106 5.79 -15.64 -15.05
C ASN A 106 6.86 -14.54 -15.07
N GLY A 107 6.57 -13.40 -15.70
CA GLY A 107 7.48 -12.25 -15.72
C GLY A 107 7.71 -11.64 -14.34
N LEU A 108 6.64 -11.46 -13.55
CA LEU A 108 6.72 -10.97 -12.16
C LEU A 108 7.53 -11.92 -11.27
N MET A 109 7.32 -13.22 -11.44
CA MET A 109 8.05 -14.26 -10.72
C MET A 109 9.54 -14.20 -11.06
N GLN A 110 9.89 -14.12 -12.35
CA GLN A 110 11.28 -14.05 -12.80
C GLN A 110 11.98 -12.80 -12.23
N GLU A 111 11.38 -11.62 -12.38
CA GLU A 111 11.92 -10.37 -11.85
C GLU A 111 12.13 -10.46 -10.32
N SER A 112 11.17 -11.07 -9.61
CA SER A 112 11.25 -11.23 -8.15
C SER A 112 12.39 -12.17 -7.74
N ARG A 113 12.60 -13.29 -8.46
CA ARG A 113 13.74 -14.20 -8.25
C ARG A 113 15.08 -13.51 -8.48
N GLU A 114 15.19 -12.73 -9.55
CA GLU A 114 16.40 -11.96 -9.87
C GLU A 114 16.72 -10.93 -8.78
N ARG A 115 15.70 -10.21 -8.29
CA ARG A 115 15.85 -9.26 -7.17
C ARG A 115 16.27 -9.95 -5.87
N ILE A 116 15.67 -11.09 -5.52
CA ILE A 116 16.08 -11.88 -4.34
C ILE A 116 17.54 -12.33 -4.47
N ALA A 117 17.96 -12.79 -5.65
CA ALA A 117 19.33 -13.21 -5.89
C ALA A 117 20.33 -12.04 -5.75
N ASP A 118 20.01 -10.86 -6.31
CA ASP A 118 20.85 -9.66 -6.15
C ASP A 118 20.92 -9.21 -4.68
N LEU A 119 19.77 -9.15 -4.00
CA LEU A 119 19.69 -8.80 -2.57
C LEU A 119 20.50 -9.76 -1.71
N THR A 120 20.42 -11.07 -1.98
CA THR A 120 21.21 -12.09 -1.27
C THR A 120 22.70 -11.86 -1.47
N LYS A 121 23.13 -11.61 -2.72
CA LYS A 121 24.53 -11.32 -3.05
C LYS A 121 25.05 -10.05 -2.39
N ARG A 122 24.24 -8.98 -2.35
CA ARG A 122 24.57 -7.74 -1.66
C ARG A 122 24.70 -7.97 -0.16
N LEU A 123 23.78 -8.74 0.41
CA LEU A 123 23.77 -9.08 1.83
C LEU A 123 25.01 -9.88 2.24
N ASP A 124 25.40 -10.87 1.44
CA ASP A 124 26.58 -11.71 1.68
C ASP A 124 27.89 -10.92 1.56
N LYS A 125 27.93 -9.91 0.69
CA LYS A 125 29.07 -9.00 0.57
C LYS A 125 29.12 -7.96 1.69
N SER A 126 27.99 -7.70 2.36
CA SER A 126 27.92 -6.75 3.46
C SER A 126 28.49 -7.37 4.74
N LYS A 127 29.23 -6.60 5.54
CA LYS A 127 29.71 -7.02 6.87
C LYS A 127 28.65 -6.81 7.97
N VAL A 128 27.38 -6.71 7.59
CA VAL A 128 26.27 -6.32 8.46
C VAL A 128 25.68 -7.55 9.14
N GLU A 129 25.24 -7.39 10.39
CA GLU A 129 24.45 -8.37 11.12
C GLU A 129 23.02 -8.39 10.53
N THR A 130 22.64 -9.50 9.89
CA THR A 130 21.57 -9.52 8.87
C THR A 130 20.47 -10.53 9.16
N GLY A 131 20.36 -11.03 10.40
CA GLY A 131 19.42 -12.08 10.76
C GLY A 131 17.97 -11.79 10.33
N GLY A 132 17.51 -10.55 10.48
CA GLY A 132 16.18 -10.12 10.03
C GLY A 132 16.03 -10.11 8.50
N LEU A 133 17.00 -9.53 7.79
CA LEU A 133 16.98 -9.42 6.32
C LEU A 133 17.06 -10.81 5.65
N ARG A 134 17.89 -11.71 6.20
CA ARG A 134 17.98 -13.10 5.74
C ARG A 134 16.68 -13.87 5.95
N LYS A 135 16.01 -13.66 7.09
CA LYS A 135 14.68 -14.23 7.35
C LYS A 135 13.66 -13.72 6.34
N LYS A 136 13.67 -12.41 6.03
CA LYS A 136 12.75 -11.84 5.04
C LYS A 136 13.00 -12.39 3.63
N LEU A 137 14.26 -12.46 3.18
CA LEU A 137 14.61 -13.10 1.91
C LEU A 137 14.12 -14.55 1.82
N LYS A 138 14.34 -15.35 2.87
CA LYS A 138 13.85 -16.72 2.93
C LYS A 138 12.33 -16.82 2.88
N ALA A 139 11.62 -15.90 3.55
CA ALA A 139 10.17 -15.87 3.49
C ALA A 139 9.67 -15.56 2.07
N LEU A 140 10.26 -14.57 1.40
CA LEU A 140 9.92 -14.22 0.01
C LEU A 140 10.22 -15.38 -0.96
N ASP A 141 11.35 -16.06 -0.78
CA ASP A 141 11.72 -17.24 -1.58
C ASP A 141 10.69 -18.38 -1.43
N LEU A 142 10.23 -18.65 -0.20
CA LEU A 142 9.17 -19.62 0.05
C LEU A 142 7.83 -19.22 -0.56
N MET A 143 7.47 -17.92 -0.53
CA MET A 143 6.26 -17.41 -1.18
C MET A 143 6.34 -17.62 -2.70
N LEU A 144 7.48 -17.30 -3.33
CA LEU A 144 7.68 -17.52 -4.76
C LEU A 144 7.65 -19.01 -5.13
N ALA A 145 8.22 -19.89 -4.31
CA ALA A 145 8.14 -21.33 -4.54
C ALA A 145 6.69 -21.85 -4.51
N SER A 146 5.87 -21.32 -3.60
CA SER A 146 4.43 -21.61 -3.59
C SER A 146 3.74 -21.11 -4.86
N ARG A 147 4.02 -19.88 -5.31
CA ARG A 147 3.42 -19.33 -6.54
C ARG A 147 3.85 -20.08 -7.79
N ASP A 148 5.10 -20.50 -7.87
CA ASP A 148 5.62 -21.32 -8.98
C ASP A 148 4.83 -22.63 -9.12
N SER A 149 4.52 -23.28 -7.99
CA SER A 149 3.67 -24.48 -7.97
C SER A 149 2.25 -24.19 -8.43
N SER A 150 1.65 -23.06 -8.02
CA SER A 150 0.30 -22.65 -8.48
C SER A 150 0.28 -22.39 -9.98
N ILE A 151 1.26 -21.65 -10.51
CA ILE A 151 1.38 -21.34 -11.94
C ILE A 151 1.53 -22.62 -12.76
N ALA A 152 2.34 -23.57 -12.29
CA ALA A 152 2.49 -24.87 -12.93
C ALA A 152 1.16 -25.63 -12.99
N SER A 153 0.41 -25.68 -11.88
CA SER A 153 -0.91 -26.33 -11.84
C SER A 153 -1.90 -25.68 -12.81
N MET A 154 -2.00 -24.34 -12.80
CA MET A 154 -2.89 -23.61 -13.72
C MET A 154 -2.54 -23.87 -15.18
N LYS A 155 -1.25 -23.93 -15.51
CA LYS A 155 -0.78 -24.28 -16.85
C LYS A 155 -1.22 -25.70 -17.25
N ASP A 156 -1.03 -26.67 -16.37
CA ASP A 156 -1.40 -28.06 -16.64
C ASP A 156 -2.93 -28.22 -16.82
N GLU A 157 -3.72 -27.51 -16.02
CA GLU A 157 -5.19 -27.46 -16.16
C GLU A 157 -5.63 -26.86 -17.51
N LEU A 158 -4.98 -25.79 -17.97
CA LEU A 158 -5.29 -25.22 -19.28
C LEU A 158 -4.94 -26.17 -20.42
N LEU A 159 -3.78 -26.84 -20.34
CA LEU A 159 -3.38 -27.84 -21.35
C LEU A 159 -4.32 -29.03 -21.38
N ALA A 160 -4.78 -29.51 -20.21
CA ALA A 160 -5.75 -30.61 -20.10
C ALA A 160 -7.12 -30.26 -20.70
N ARG A 161 -7.50 -28.98 -20.72
CA ARG A 161 -8.73 -28.48 -21.36
C ARG A 161 -8.59 -28.24 -22.86
N ASP A 162 -7.68 -28.95 -23.53
CA ASP A 162 -7.38 -28.92 -24.97
C ASP A 162 -7.00 -27.52 -25.50
N PHE A 163 -6.34 -26.72 -24.66
CA PHE A 163 -5.86 -25.42 -25.06
C PHE A 163 -4.51 -25.58 -25.75
N LYS A 164 -4.48 -25.48 -27.10
CA LYS A 164 -3.25 -25.32 -27.86
C LYS A 164 -2.63 -23.97 -27.51
N ILE A 165 -1.65 -23.94 -26.61
CA ILE A 165 -0.99 -22.69 -26.24
C ILE A 165 0.52 -22.82 -26.41
N GLU A 166 1.01 -22.51 -27.62
CA GLU A 166 2.43 -22.19 -27.84
C GLU A 166 2.87 -21.00 -26.95
N GLN A 167 1.93 -20.15 -26.53
CA GLN A 167 2.14 -18.89 -25.81
C GLN A 167 2.37 -19.00 -24.28
N VAL A 168 1.97 -20.08 -23.57
CA VAL A 168 2.13 -20.14 -22.09
C VAL A 168 3.63 -20.19 -21.71
N ASN A 169 4.48 -20.65 -22.61
CA ASN A 169 5.92 -20.76 -22.39
C ASN A 169 6.73 -19.60 -22.98
N GLU A 170 6.10 -18.55 -23.49
CA GLU A 170 6.83 -17.40 -24.03
C GLU A 170 7.48 -16.59 -22.90
N GLN A 171 8.74 -16.19 -23.12
CA GLN A 171 9.45 -15.28 -22.23
C GLN A 171 8.88 -13.88 -22.41
N LEU A 172 8.47 -13.25 -21.31
CA LEU A 172 7.99 -11.88 -21.31
C LEU A 172 9.18 -10.91 -21.30
N THR A 173 9.26 -10.01 -22.27
CA THR A 173 10.32 -8.99 -22.27
C THR A 173 10.04 -7.91 -21.21
N ALA A 174 11.05 -7.11 -20.86
CA ALA A 174 10.91 -6.06 -19.85
C ALA A 174 9.83 -5.02 -20.20
N ILE A 175 9.70 -4.65 -21.49
CA ILE A 175 8.68 -3.68 -21.95
C ILE A 175 7.29 -4.30 -21.85
N GLU A 176 7.12 -5.55 -22.29
CA GLU A 176 5.83 -6.24 -22.22
C GLU A 176 5.39 -6.48 -20.78
N LEU A 177 6.34 -6.80 -19.88
CA LEU A 177 6.07 -6.93 -18.46
C LEU A 177 5.58 -5.61 -17.85
N GLU A 178 6.21 -4.49 -18.19
CA GLU A 178 5.79 -3.18 -17.69
C GLU A 178 4.40 -2.78 -18.20
N VAL A 179 4.12 -3.01 -19.49
CA VAL A 179 2.78 -2.78 -20.06
C VAL A 179 1.74 -3.65 -19.35
N ALA A 180 2.00 -4.94 -19.17
CA ALA A 180 1.07 -5.85 -18.52
C ALA A 180 0.83 -5.48 -17.04
N LYS A 181 1.86 -5.02 -16.31
CA LYS A 181 1.70 -4.47 -14.95
C LYS A 181 0.78 -3.24 -14.94
N GLN A 182 0.97 -2.32 -15.88
CA GLN A 182 0.15 -1.12 -15.98
C GLN A 182 -1.30 -1.45 -16.31
N GLU A 183 -1.54 -2.34 -17.28
CA GLU A 183 -2.88 -2.83 -17.59
C GLU A 183 -3.54 -3.46 -16.37
N ALA A 184 -2.80 -4.28 -15.62
CA ALA A 184 -3.31 -4.91 -14.41
C ALA A 184 -3.67 -3.88 -13.32
N TYR A 185 -2.85 -2.84 -13.14
CA TYR A 185 -3.12 -1.75 -12.22
C TYR A 185 -4.33 -0.91 -12.66
N ILE A 186 -4.44 -0.62 -13.96
CA ILE A 186 -5.59 0.10 -14.54
C ILE A 186 -6.86 -0.71 -14.33
N GLU A 187 -6.84 -2.02 -14.55
CA GLU A 187 -7.98 -2.91 -14.31
C GLU A 187 -8.40 -2.86 -12.83
N LYS A 188 -7.44 -2.97 -11.91
CA LYS A 188 -7.70 -2.85 -10.48
C LYS A 188 -8.33 -1.51 -10.10
N GLN A 189 -7.72 -0.40 -10.51
CA GLN A 189 -8.28 0.95 -10.26
C GLN A 189 -9.66 1.11 -10.89
N THR A 190 -9.86 0.55 -12.09
CA THR A 190 -11.16 0.57 -12.76
C THR A 190 -12.21 -0.20 -11.97
N ASN A 191 -11.87 -1.37 -11.45
CA ASN A 191 -12.78 -2.16 -10.62
C ASN A 191 -13.10 -1.42 -9.32
N GLU A 192 -12.08 -0.92 -8.59
CA GLU A 192 -12.27 -0.12 -7.36
C GLU A 192 -13.18 1.10 -7.59
N MET A 193 -13.00 1.83 -8.70
CA MET A 193 -13.86 2.98 -9.04
C MET A 193 -15.32 2.57 -9.34
N ASN A 194 -15.52 1.35 -9.85
CA ASN A 194 -16.82 0.81 -10.20
C ASN A 194 -17.44 -0.06 -9.08
N THR A 195 -16.78 -0.21 -7.94
CA THR A 195 -17.35 -0.86 -6.77
C THR A 195 -18.30 0.09 -6.04
N ALA A 196 -19.48 -0.42 -5.69
CA ALA A 196 -20.43 0.21 -4.79
C ALA A 196 -21.03 -0.84 -3.83
N TRP A 197 -21.77 -0.37 -2.85
CA TRP A 197 -22.31 -1.20 -1.77
C TRP A 197 -23.77 -0.89 -1.54
N TYR A 198 -24.59 -1.92 -1.32
CA TYR A 198 -25.98 -1.71 -0.93
C TYR A 198 -26.47 -2.65 0.15
N VAL A 199 -27.50 -2.21 0.87
CA VAL A 199 -28.23 -3.03 1.82
C VAL A 199 -29.71 -2.68 1.79
N VAL A 200 -30.54 -3.71 1.85
CA VAL A 200 -32.00 -3.61 1.92
C VAL A 200 -32.42 -4.34 3.18
N GLY A 201 -33.17 -3.67 4.06
CA GLY A 201 -33.59 -4.27 5.32
C GLY A 201 -34.71 -3.48 5.98
N THR A 202 -35.41 -4.12 6.91
CA THR A 202 -36.37 -3.42 7.75
C THR A 202 -35.66 -2.42 8.64
N SER A 203 -36.39 -1.42 9.12
CA SER A 203 -35.89 -0.45 10.09
C SER A 203 -35.17 -1.11 11.28
N LYS A 204 -35.72 -2.24 11.78
CA LYS A 204 -35.14 -2.93 12.92
C LYS A 204 -33.83 -3.61 12.54
N GLU A 205 -33.77 -4.29 11.40
CA GLU A 205 -32.55 -4.96 10.95
C GLU A 205 -31.42 -3.98 10.67
N LEU A 206 -31.71 -2.85 10.01
CA LEU A 206 -30.71 -1.83 9.72
C LEU A 206 -30.18 -1.17 10.99
N GLU A 207 -31.03 -0.97 12.01
CA GLU A 207 -30.61 -0.47 13.34
C GLU A 207 -29.80 -1.54 14.10
N ASP A 208 -30.28 -2.79 14.15
CA ASP A 208 -29.62 -3.90 14.85
C ASP A 208 -28.26 -4.23 14.21
N GLN A 209 -28.10 -4.00 12.90
CA GLN A 209 -26.83 -4.13 12.18
C GLN A 209 -25.92 -2.90 12.28
N GLY A 210 -26.40 -1.80 12.86
CA GLY A 210 -25.65 -0.54 12.99
C GLY A 210 -25.48 0.24 11.68
N VAL A 211 -26.21 -0.12 10.63
CA VAL A 211 -26.19 0.55 9.31
C VAL A 211 -26.84 1.92 9.39
N VAL A 212 -27.93 2.03 10.14
CA VAL A 212 -28.62 3.30 10.38
C VAL A 212 -28.66 3.62 11.86
N THR A 213 -28.52 4.90 12.17
CA THR A 213 -28.79 5.45 13.50
C THR A 213 -30.05 6.30 13.43
N ARG A 214 -30.81 6.32 14.52
CA ARG A 214 -31.98 7.19 14.65
C ARG A 214 -31.70 8.29 15.65
N THR A 215 -31.59 9.51 15.15
CA THR A 215 -31.34 10.71 15.94
C THR A 215 -32.50 11.70 15.80
N GLY A 216 -32.74 12.48 16.86
CA GLY A 216 -33.85 13.44 16.92
C GLY A 216 -35.19 12.86 17.37
N GLY A 217 -36.11 13.75 17.78
CA GLY A 217 -37.47 13.42 18.24
C GLY A 217 -37.63 13.28 19.75
N LEU A 218 -38.74 13.78 20.30
CA LEU A 218 -39.12 13.63 21.71
C LEU A 218 -39.99 12.38 21.85
N ILE A 219 -39.58 11.40 22.67
CA ILE A 219 -40.32 10.16 22.95
C ILE A 219 -40.78 9.44 21.65
N GLY A 220 -39.82 9.12 20.76
CA GLY A 220 -40.07 8.27 19.59
C GLY A 220 -40.80 8.94 18.41
N ILE A 221 -41.32 10.16 18.57
CA ILE A 221 -41.97 10.92 17.50
C ILE A 221 -40.93 11.83 16.84
N GLY A 222 -40.76 11.70 15.52
CA GLY A 222 -39.84 12.54 14.73
C GLY A 222 -38.39 12.05 14.66
N LYS A 223 -38.13 10.76 14.90
CA LYS A 223 -36.81 10.15 14.65
C LYS A 223 -36.54 10.09 13.14
N THR A 224 -35.40 10.61 12.71
CA THR A 224 -34.93 10.48 11.33
C THR A 224 -33.85 9.40 11.27
N ALA A 225 -33.94 8.51 10.29
CA ALA A 225 -32.89 7.53 10.02
C ALA A 225 -31.74 8.21 9.26
N ALA A 226 -30.51 8.04 9.73
CA ALA A 226 -29.30 8.49 9.06
C ALA A 226 -28.32 7.33 8.96
N VAL A 227 -27.62 7.21 7.83
CA VAL A 227 -26.59 6.19 7.66
C VAL A 227 -25.44 6.45 8.62
N ASN A 228 -24.99 5.40 9.29
CA ASN A 228 -23.81 5.46 10.14
C ASN A 228 -22.56 5.55 9.25
N SER A 229 -21.77 6.61 9.38
CA SER A 229 -20.54 6.79 8.59
C SER A 229 -19.43 5.81 8.94
N ASP A 230 -19.48 5.19 10.11
CA ASP A 230 -18.46 4.26 10.62
C ASP A 230 -18.87 2.78 10.44
N VAL A 231 -19.92 2.52 9.65
CA VAL A 231 -20.40 1.15 9.40
C VAL A 231 -19.37 0.34 8.60
N ALA A 232 -19.18 -0.92 8.99
CA ALA A 232 -18.33 -1.84 8.25
C ALA A 232 -18.97 -2.29 6.94
N ASN A 233 -18.16 -2.44 5.88
CA ASN A 233 -18.62 -2.85 4.55
C ASN A 233 -19.20 -4.28 4.52
N ASP A 234 -18.90 -5.11 5.51
CA ASP A 234 -19.42 -6.48 5.64
C ASP A 234 -20.94 -6.53 5.85
N ARG A 235 -21.57 -5.40 6.19
CA ARG A 235 -23.03 -5.23 6.31
C ARG A 235 -23.71 -4.91 4.99
N PHE A 236 -22.93 -4.71 3.94
CA PHE A 236 -23.42 -4.38 2.62
C PHE A 236 -23.08 -5.48 1.63
N LYS A 237 -23.92 -5.60 0.62
CA LYS A 237 -23.61 -6.36 -0.58
C LYS A 237 -22.80 -5.49 -1.53
N GLU A 238 -21.59 -5.95 -1.84
CA GLU A 238 -20.74 -5.37 -2.88
C GLU A 238 -21.31 -5.61 -4.28
N VAL A 239 -21.22 -4.59 -5.13
CA VAL A 239 -21.69 -4.63 -6.52
C VAL A 239 -20.77 -3.88 -7.47
N ASP A 240 -20.69 -4.38 -8.70
CA ASP A 240 -20.18 -3.61 -9.83
C ASP A 240 -21.31 -2.75 -10.41
N VAL A 241 -21.14 -1.43 -10.36
CA VAL A 241 -22.13 -0.45 -10.84
C VAL A 241 -22.40 -0.55 -12.34
N ARG A 242 -21.50 -1.15 -13.11
CA ARG A 242 -21.66 -1.36 -14.56
C ARG A 242 -22.61 -2.51 -14.87
N GLN A 243 -22.74 -3.45 -13.95
CA GLN A 243 -23.56 -4.65 -14.11
C GLN A 243 -24.86 -4.60 -13.29
N THR A 244 -24.91 -3.74 -12.27
CA THR A 244 -26.05 -3.63 -11.36
C THR A 244 -26.98 -2.49 -11.77
N SER A 245 -28.03 -2.83 -12.52
CA SER A 245 -29.10 -1.90 -12.91
C SER A 245 -30.37 -2.05 -12.07
N ARG A 246 -30.51 -3.15 -11.31
CA ARG A 246 -31.71 -3.46 -10.53
C ARG A 246 -31.36 -4.02 -9.16
N VAL A 247 -32.06 -3.53 -8.14
CA VAL A 247 -31.97 -4.04 -6.77
C VAL A 247 -33.34 -4.56 -6.34
N PRO A 248 -33.50 -5.87 -6.09
CA PRO A 248 -34.79 -6.44 -5.73
C PRO A 248 -35.25 -5.91 -4.36
N LEU A 249 -36.55 -5.63 -4.25
CA LEU A 249 -37.19 -5.15 -3.03
C LEU A 249 -38.23 -6.18 -2.54
N GLY A 250 -39.22 -6.51 -3.37
CA GLY A 250 -40.25 -7.52 -3.04
C GLY A 250 -41.10 -7.17 -1.82
N VAL A 251 -41.46 -5.89 -1.67
CA VAL A 251 -42.17 -5.37 -0.48
C VAL A 251 -43.25 -4.37 -0.85
N LYS A 252 -44.17 -4.07 0.07
CA LYS A 252 -45.24 -3.07 -0.19
C LYS A 252 -44.76 -1.64 -0.05
N LYS A 253 -43.75 -1.39 0.78
CA LYS A 253 -43.23 -0.05 1.03
C LYS A 253 -41.71 -0.07 1.14
N ALA A 254 -41.06 0.86 0.45
CA ALA A 254 -39.62 1.05 0.50
C ALA A 254 -39.31 2.55 0.61
N HIS A 255 -38.28 2.87 1.38
CA HIS A 255 -37.77 4.21 1.56
C HIS A 255 -36.25 4.22 1.41
N LEU A 256 -35.75 5.01 0.46
CA LEU A 256 -34.32 5.19 0.26
C LEU A 256 -33.79 6.16 1.31
N VAL A 257 -32.93 5.65 2.21
CA VAL A 257 -32.36 6.42 3.33
C VAL A 257 -31.17 7.26 2.86
N THR A 258 -30.39 6.74 1.91
CA THR A 258 -29.26 7.45 1.29
C THR A 258 -29.75 8.44 0.24
N GLU A 259 -29.06 9.57 0.11
CA GLU A 259 -29.41 10.57 -0.90
C GLU A 259 -28.79 10.22 -2.26
N HIS A 260 -29.65 10.11 -3.27
CA HIS A 260 -29.25 9.90 -4.66
C HIS A 260 -30.03 10.88 -5.56
N PRO A 261 -29.43 11.38 -6.66
CA PRO A 261 -30.08 12.37 -7.51
C PRO A 261 -31.46 11.92 -8.00
N LYS A 262 -32.45 12.81 -7.90
CA LYS A 262 -33.79 12.55 -8.45
C LYS A 262 -33.68 12.33 -9.96
N GLY A 263 -34.24 11.22 -10.45
CA GLY A 263 -34.21 10.84 -11.87
C GLY A 263 -33.11 9.84 -12.24
N SER A 264 -32.10 9.60 -11.40
CA SER A 264 -31.12 8.53 -11.64
C SER A 264 -31.65 7.13 -11.30
N TYR A 265 -32.82 7.06 -10.66
CA TYR A 265 -33.48 5.80 -10.31
C TYR A 265 -35.02 5.92 -10.33
N SER A 266 -35.71 4.77 -10.33
CA SER A 266 -37.13 4.66 -10.01
C SER A 266 -37.42 3.36 -9.26
N ILE A 267 -38.49 3.35 -8.46
CA ILE A 267 -39.03 2.11 -7.90
C ILE A 267 -40.09 1.60 -8.88
N VAL A 268 -39.97 0.33 -9.27
CA VAL A 268 -40.89 -0.32 -10.21
C VAL A 268 -41.85 -1.23 -9.43
N GLU A 269 -43.13 -1.09 -9.72
CA GLU A 269 -44.21 -1.86 -9.10
C GLU A 269 -44.67 -2.96 -10.06
N GLU A 270 -44.88 -4.17 -9.53
CA GLU A 270 -45.49 -5.28 -10.26
C GLU A 270 -46.64 -5.83 -9.41
N GLY A 271 -47.88 -5.60 -9.86
CA GLY A 271 -49.07 -5.92 -9.06
C GLY A 271 -49.19 -5.00 -7.85
N ASP A 272 -49.28 -5.59 -6.65
CA ASP A 272 -49.45 -4.87 -5.37
C ASP A 272 -48.13 -4.69 -4.59
N GLU A 273 -46.98 -5.01 -5.20
CA GLU A 273 -45.66 -4.96 -4.57
C GLU A 273 -44.66 -4.09 -5.36
N LEU A 274 -43.75 -3.46 -4.63
CA LEU A 274 -42.54 -2.82 -5.15
C LEU A 274 -41.54 -3.93 -5.48
N ALA A 275 -41.42 -4.27 -6.77
CA ALA A 275 -40.60 -5.40 -7.21
C ALA A 275 -39.11 -5.08 -7.08
N TYR A 276 -38.65 -3.94 -7.59
CA TYR A 276 -37.25 -3.54 -7.57
C TYR A 276 -37.04 -2.03 -7.65
N LEU A 277 -35.87 -1.58 -7.18
CA LEU A 277 -35.31 -0.28 -7.51
C LEU A 277 -34.49 -0.40 -8.80
N GLU A 278 -34.89 0.33 -9.83
CA GLU A 278 -34.19 0.42 -11.12
C GLU A 278 -33.28 1.65 -11.14
N ILE A 279 -31.99 1.42 -11.35
CA ILE A 279 -30.96 2.45 -11.54
C ILE A 279 -30.90 2.76 -13.04
N LYS A 280 -31.37 3.95 -13.41
CA LYS A 280 -31.45 4.41 -14.81
C LYS A 280 -30.13 5.02 -15.29
N ASP A 281 -29.44 5.71 -14.39
CA ASP A 281 -28.13 6.32 -14.63
C ASP A 281 -27.20 5.95 -13.47
N PRO A 282 -26.42 4.87 -13.60
CA PRO A 282 -25.49 4.44 -12.57
C PRO A 282 -24.47 5.52 -12.20
N ALA A 283 -23.97 6.28 -13.19
CA ALA A 283 -22.97 7.31 -12.94
C ALA A 283 -23.56 8.44 -12.08
N ALA A 284 -24.77 8.90 -12.39
CA ALA A 284 -25.45 9.90 -11.59
C ALA A 284 -25.89 9.34 -10.21
N PHE A 285 -26.41 8.11 -10.17
CA PHE A 285 -26.89 7.47 -8.96
C PHE A 285 -25.80 7.33 -7.90
N TRP A 286 -24.63 6.79 -8.29
CA TRP A 286 -23.51 6.54 -7.37
C TRP A 286 -22.58 7.74 -7.17
N ARG A 287 -22.93 8.92 -7.70
CA ARG A 287 -22.08 10.12 -7.64
C ARG A 287 -22.01 10.75 -6.25
N LEU A 288 -23.14 10.80 -5.55
CA LEU A 288 -23.23 11.44 -4.23
C LEU A 288 -22.81 10.48 -3.11
N SER A 289 -23.12 9.19 -3.28
CA SER A 289 -22.78 8.13 -2.35
C SER A 289 -22.54 6.83 -3.11
N LYS A 290 -21.48 6.11 -2.73
CA LYS A 290 -21.22 4.72 -3.17
C LYS A 290 -21.96 3.68 -2.33
N TYR A 291 -22.72 4.14 -1.32
CA TYR A 291 -23.56 3.32 -0.47
C TYR A 291 -25.04 3.60 -0.76
N MET A 292 -25.83 2.55 -0.90
CA MET A 292 -27.28 2.61 -1.03
C MET A 292 -27.94 1.87 0.14
N VAL A 293 -28.75 2.57 0.93
CA VAL A 293 -29.49 1.96 2.06
C VAL A 293 -30.98 2.13 1.81
N VAL A 294 -31.70 1.00 1.75
CA VAL A 294 -33.16 0.99 1.55
C VAL A 294 -33.83 0.39 2.78
N GLU A 295 -34.65 1.20 3.46
CA GLU A 295 -35.54 0.76 4.53
C GLU A 295 -36.83 0.21 3.93
N VAL A 296 -37.19 -1.04 4.21
CA VAL A 296 -38.41 -1.69 3.71
C VAL A 296 -39.43 -2.00 4.81
N LYS A 297 -40.72 -2.07 4.43
CA LYS A 297 -41.86 -2.39 5.31
C LYS A 297 -42.92 -3.24 4.61
#